data_AF-A0A443ZGY0-F1
#
_entry.id   AF-A0A443ZGY0-F1
#
_cell.length_a   1.000
_cell.length_b   1.000
_cell.length_c   1.000
_cell.angle_alpha   90.00
_cell.angle_beta   90.00
_cell.angle_gamma   90.00
#
_symmetry.space_group_name_H-M   'P 1'
#
loop_
_entity.id
_entity.type
_entity.pdbx_description
1 polymer ?
#
loop_
_entity_poly.entity_id
_entity_poly.type
_entity_poly.pdbx_seq_one_letter_code
_entity_poly.pdbx_strand_id
1 'polypeptide(L)'
;MAIDSIAGLATQGPVQVLHEGIPSAPVSLQDRLLQTFAEAAQSSDQRVTGIEQLLQRADITSPQGLAQLQEQIGQYNVDINLFNTLVRKVVGTAETLLRQS
;
A
#
# COMPACT_ATOMS: atom_id res chain seq x y z
N MET A 1 -34.24 18.37 30.87
CA MET A 1 -33.77 19.50 30.04
C MET A 1 -33.16 20.52 30.98
N ALA A 2 -31.83 20.56 31.06
CA ALA A 2 -31.04 21.64 31.65
C ALA A 2 -29.62 21.41 31.15
N ILE A 3 -29.27 22.19 30.14
CA ILE A 3 -27.96 22.28 29.52
C ILE A 3 -27.34 23.49 30.20
N ASP A 4 -26.16 23.34 30.79
CA ASP A 4 -25.13 24.39 30.74
C ASP A 4 -23.81 23.81 31.23
N SER A 5 -22.91 23.67 30.27
CA SER A 5 -21.49 23.36 30.46
C SER A 5 -20.69 24.67 30.39
N ILE A 6 -19.41 24.55 30.76
CA ILE A 6 -18.28 25.40 30.38
C ILE A 6 -18.00 26.60 31.31
N ALA A 7 -17.36 26.34 32.46
CA ALA A 7 -16.39 27.24 33.08
C ALA A 7 -15.67 26.52 34.25
N GLY A 8 -14.63 25.75 33.96
CA GLY A 8 -13.83 25.07 34.97
C GLY A 8 -12.45 24.73 34.42
N LEU A 9 -11.54 25.69 34.55
CA LEU A 9 -10.19 25.73 34.02
C LEU A 9 -9.25 24.63 34.53
N ALA A 10 -8.33 24.26 33.63
CA ALA A 10 -6.92 24.00 33.88
C ALA A 10 -6.53 22.72 34.64
N THR A 11 -6.31 21.65 33.87
CA THR A 11 -5.09 20.85 34.03
C THR A 11 -4.36 20.79 32.69
N GLN A 12 -3.42 21.71 32.52
CA GLN A 12 -2.40 21.66 31.48
C GLN A 12 -1.52 20.43 31.73
N GLY A 13 -1.79 19.32 31.04
CA GLY A 13 -0.74 18.36 30.71
C GLY A 13 -0.03 18.86 29.46
N PRO A 14 1.31 18.81 29.35
CA PRO A 14 1.98 19.17 28.12
C PRO A 14 1.54 18.16 27.05
N VAL A 15 0.77 18.62 26.07
CA VAL A 15 0.53 17.88 24.84
C VAL A 15 1.86 17.86 24.11
N GLN A 16 2.59 16.77 24.26
CA GLN A 16 3.86 16.55 23.59
C GLN A 16 3.57 16.20 22.12
N VAL A 17 3.35 17.23 21.30
CA VAL A 17 3.35 17.10 19.84
C VAL A 17 4.82 17.04 19.42
N LEU A 18 5.37 15.82 19.34
CA LEU A 18 6.68 15.59 18.73
C LEU A 18 6.53 14.56 17.60
N HIS A 19 6.20 15.07 16.42
CA HIS A 19 6.80 14.55 15.20
C HIS A 19 6.99 15.74 14.24
N GLU A 20 7.94 16.60 14.57
CA GLU A 20 8.68 17.27 13.50
C GLU A 20 9.28 16.14 12.66
N GLY A 21 8.71 15.92 11.48
CA GLY A 21 9.29 15.01 10.50
C GLY A 21 10.73 15.43 10.29
N ILE A 22 11.66 14.55 10.66
CA ILE A 22 13.07 14.70 10.28
C ILE A 22 13.06 15.02 8.78
N PRO A 23 13.72 16.09 8.31
CA PRO A 23 13.84 16.32 6.89
C PRO A 23 14.57 15.11 6.30
N SER A 24 13.80 14.19 5.71
CA SER A 24 14.35 13.04 5.02
C SER A 24 15.31 13.59 3.97
N ALA A 25 16.59 13.19 4.07
CA ALA A 25 17.60 13.55 3.09
C ALA A 25 17.05 13.33 1.66
N PRO A 26 17.39 14.17 0.67
CA PRO A 26 16.86 14.04 -0.67
C PRO A 26 17.14 12.62 -1.19
N VAL A 27 16.09 11.79 -1.22
CA VAL A 27 16.17 10.40 -1.68
C VAL A 27 16.33 10.45 -3.19
N SER A 28 17.38 9.80 -3.71
CA SER A 28 17.56 9.68 -5.16
C SER A 28 16.31 9.08 -5.80
N LEU A 29 15.93 9.57 -6.99
CA LEU A 29 14.88 8.96 -7.79
C LEU A 29 15.16 7.47 -8.03
N GLN A 30 16.43 7.10 -8.20
CA GLN A 30 16.83 5.70 -8.35
C GLN A 30 16.52 4.89 -7.10
N ASP A 31 16.87 5.39 -5.91
CA ASP A 31 16.64 4.70 -4.65
C ASP A 31 15.13 4.56 -4.37
N ARG A 32 14.37 5.63 -4.66
CA ARG A 32 12.91 5.63 -4.57
C ARG A 32 12.29 4.58 -5.49
N LEU A 33 12.77 4.47 -6.73
CA LEU A 33 12.29 3.48 -7.70
C LEU A 33 12.64 2.06 -7.27
N LEU A 34 13.88 1.83 -6.83
CA LEU A 34 14.33 0.52 -6.38
C LEU A 34 13.53 0.05 -5.17
N GLN A 35 13.31 0.93 -4.20
CA GLN A 35 12.50 0.64 -3.03
C GLN A 35 11.04 0.31 -3.42
N THR A 36 10.42 1.17 -4.24
CA THR A 36 9.02 0.96 -4.66
C THR A 36 8.86 -0.35 -5.45
N PHE A 37 9.85 -0.70 -6.28
CA PHE A 37 9.87 -1.97 -7.00
C PHE A 37 9.98 -3.16 -6.05
N ALA A 38 10.91 -3.12 -5.09
CA ALA A 38 11.09 -4.18 -4.11
C ALA A 38 9.82 -4.39 -3.25
N GLU A 39 9.20 -3.29 -2.81
CA GLU A 39 7.94 -3.33 -2.07
C GLU A 39 6.80 -3.93 -2.90
N ALA A 40 6.68 -3.55 -4.18
CA ALA A 40 5.68 -4.10 -5.09
C ALA A 40 5.87 -5.60 -5.34
N ALA A 41 7.12 -6.02 -5.57
CA ALA A 41 7.46 -7.43 -5.76
C ALA A 41 7.16 -8.26 -4.51
N GLN A 42 7.58 -7.80 -3.34
CA GLN A 42 7.28 -8.47 -2.06
C GLN A 42 5.77 -8.55 -1.79
N SER A 43 5.05 -7.46 -2.04
CA SER A 43 3.59 -7.42 -1.88
C SER A 43 2.88 -8.38 -2.83
N SER A 44 3.39 -8.54 -4.06
CA SER A 44 2.89 -9.53 -5.02
C SER A 44 3.06 -10.96 -4.50
N ASP A 45 4.26 -11.32 -4.04
CA ASP A 45 4.55 -12.65 -3.49
C ASP A 45 3.71 -12.97 -2.24
N GLN A 46 3.54 -11.99 -1.35
CA GLN A 46 2.69 -12.13 -0.18
C GLN A 46 1.23 -12.39 -0.55
N ARG A 47 0.71 -11.72 -1.59
CA ARG A 47 -0.66 -11.95 -2.08
C ARG A 47 -0.84 -13.34 -2.66
N VAL A 48 0.11 -13.80 -3.48
CA VAL A 48 0.08 -15.17 -4.03
C VAL A 48 0.10 -16.18 -2.89
N THR A 49 1.01 -16.01 -1.92
CA THR A 49 1.10 -16.86 -0.73
C THR A 49 -0.23 -16.88 0.05
N GLY A 50 -0.87 -15.72 0.23
CA GLY A 50 -2.17 -15.61 0.91
C GLY A 50 -3.30 -16.34 0.17
N ILE A 51 -3.33 -16.26 -1.17
CA ILE A 51 -4.27 -17.01 -2.01
C ILE A 51 -4.02 -18.52 -1.87
N GLU A 52 -2.77 -18.97 -1.90
CA GLU A 52 -2.42 -20.38 -1.72
C GLU A 52 -2.80 -20.91 -0.33
N GLN A 53 -2.64 -20.10 0.72
CA GLN A 53 -3.08 -20.45 2.07
C GLN A 53 -4.61 -20.54 2.17
N LEU A 54 -5.34 -19.64 1.50
CA LEU A 54 -6.81 -19.71 1.39
C LEU A 54 -7.25 -21.02 0.73
N LEU A 55 -6.58 -21.44 -0.34
CA LEU A 55 -6.87 -22.69 -1.04
C LEU A 55 -6.68 -23.94 -0.16
N GLN A 56 -5.82 -23.86 0.85
CA GLN A 56 -5.54 -24.96 1.78
C GLN A 56 -6.54 -25.03 2.95
N ARG A 57 -7.42 -24.04 3.12
CA ARG A 57 -8.40 -24.05 4.20
C ARG A 57 -9.44 -25.15 3.99
N ALA A 58 -9.81 -25.81 5.07
CA ALA A 58 -10.82 -26.88 5.05
C ALA A 58 -12.22 -26.38 4.61
N ASP A 59 -12.53 -25.10 4.84
CA ASP A 59 -13.80 -24.47 4.49
C ASP A 59 -13.80 -23.79 3.11
N ILE A 60 -12.78 -23.99 2.27
CA ILE A 60 -12.68 -23.33 0.96
C ILE A 60 -13.84 -23.67 0.02
N THR A 61 -14.51 -24.81 0.22
CA THR A 61 -15.68 -25.23 -0.55
C THR A 61 -16.97 -24.52 -0.14
N SER A 62 -16.95 -23.76 0.97
CA SER A 62 -18.08 -22.94 1.39
C SER A 62 -18.26 -21.73 0.44
N PRO A 63 -19.49 -21.25 0.22
CA PRO A 63 -19.72 -20.03 -0.57
C PRO A 63 -18.93 -18.83 -0.05
N GLN A 64 -18.77 -18.71 1.26
CA GLN A 64 -18.01 -17.64 1.90
C GLN A 64 -16.51 -17.76 1.61
N GLY A 65 -15.95 -18.98 1.71
CA GLY A 65 -14.56 -19.26 1.37
C GLY A 65 -14.27 -18.96 -0.10
N LEU A 66 -15.16 -19.37 -1.01
CA LEU A 66 -15.04 -19.07 -2.45
C LEU A 66 -15.16 -17.58 -2.76
N ALA A 67 -16.06 -16.86 -2.09
CA ALA A 67 -16.19 -15.40 -2.27
C ALA A 67 -14.92 -14.67 -1.83
N GLN A 68 -14.35 -15.04 -0.68
CA GLN A 68 -13.10 -14.47 -0.19
C GLN A 68 -11.92 -14.79 -1.13
N LEU A 69 -11.85 -16.03 -1.64
CA LEU A 69 -10.86 -16.42 -2.63
C LEU A 69 -10.98 -15.59 -3.91
N GLN A 70 -12.21 -15.40 -4.41
CA GLN A 70 -12.46 -14.63 -5.62
C GLN A 70 -12.08 -13.16 -5.46
N GLU A 71 -12.37 -12.55 -4.31
CA GLU A 71 -11.95 -11.19 -3.99
C GLU A 71 -10.41 -11.05 -4.02
N GLN A 72 -9.71 -11.97 -3.34
CA GLN A 72 -8.24 -11.96 -3.26
C GLN A 72 -7.59 -12.14 -4.63
N ILE A 73 -8.10 -13.08 -5.44
CA ILE A 73 -7.64 -13.29 -6.82
C ILE A 73 -7.92 -12.06 -7.69
N GLY A 74 -9.12 -11.48 -7.58
CA GLY A 74 -9.50 -10.29 -8.32
C GLY A 74 -8.58 -9.10 -8.01
N GLN A 75 -8.35 -8.84 -6.73
CA GLN A 75 -7.45 -7.76 -6.28
C GLN A 75 -6.01 -7.98 -6.78
N TYR A 76 -5.49 -9.21 -6.65
CA TYR A 76 -4.16 -9.54 -7.19
C TYR A 76 -4.07 -9.27 -8.71
N ASN A 77 -5.10 -9.63 -9.47
CA ASN A 77 -5.13 -9.42 -10.92
C ASN A 77 -5.10 -7.92 -11.28
N VAL A 78 -5.84 -7.09 -10.54
CA VAL A 78 -5.82 -5.63 -10.73
C VAL A 78 -4.43 -5.07 -10.43
N ASP A 79 -3.86 -5.45 -9.29
CA ASP A 79 -2.59 -4.89 -8.81
C ASP A 79 -1.43 -5.24 -9.75
N ILE A 80 -1.33 -6.50 -10.18
CA ILE A 80 -0.22 -6.93 -11.05
C ILE A 80 -0.32 -6.32 -12.45
N ASN A 81 -1.53 -6.15 -12.98
CA ASN A 81 -1.73 -5.53 -14.30
C ASN A 81 -1.41 -4.04 -14.27
N LEU A 82 -1.82 -3.33 -13.21
CA LEU A 82 -1.47 -1.92 -13.03
C LEU A 82 0.04 -1.75 -12.91
N PHE A 83 0.69 -2.59 -12.09
CA PHE A 83 2.14 -2.58 -11.95
C PHE A 83 2.86 -2.78 -13.29
N ASN A 84 2.50 -3.83 -14.04
CA ASN A 84 3.07 -4.09 -15.37
C ASN A 84 2.84 -2.94 -16.36
N THR A 85 1.66 -2.32 -16.31
CA THR A 85 1.32 -1.18 -17.16
C THR A 85 2.20 0.03 -16.83
N LEU A 86 2.38 0.33 -15.55
CA LEU A 86 3.23 1.45 -15.08
C LEU A 86 4.69 1.22 -15.45
N VAL A 87 5.23 0.02 -15.19
CA VAL A 87 6.60 -0.36 -15.58
C VAL A 87 6.80 -0.13 -17.08
N ARG A 88 5.89 -0.63 -17.92
CA ARG A 88 5.97 -0.46 -19.38
C ARG A 88 5.93 1.00 -19.80
N LYS A 89 5.12 1.84 -19.16
CA LYS A 89 5.04 3.29 -19.45
C LYS A 89 6.34 4.00 -19.07
N VAL A 90 6.87 3.72 -17.90
CA VAL A 90 8.14 4.32 -17.42
C VAL A 90 9.29 3.95 -18.34
N VAL A 91 9.45 2.66 -18.66
CA VAL A 91 10.51 2.19 -19.57
C VAL A 91 10.35 2.81 -20.95
N GLY A 92 9.14 2.82 -21.52
CA GLY A 92 8.90 3.43 -22.83
C GLY A 92 9.19 4.94 -22.87
N THR A 93 8.89 5.67 -21.79
CA THR A 93 9.28 7.08 -21.67
C THR A 93 10.80 7.24 -21.58
N ALA A 94 11.48 6.43 -20.77
CA ALA A 94 12.94 6.47 -20.64
C ALA A 94 13.64 6.17 -21.98
N GLU A 95 13.19 5.13 -22.70
CA GLU A 95 13.68 4.78 -24.03
C GLU A 95 13.46 5.91 -25.05
N THR A 96 12.30 6.58 -24.97
CA THR A 96 12.00 7.72 -25.86
C THR A 96 12.97 8.87 -25.60
N LEU A 97 13.20 9.23 -24.34
CA LEU A 97 14.12 10.31 -23.98
C LEU A 97 15.57 9.99 -24.39
N LEU A 98 16.03 8.76 -24.16
CA LEU A 98 17.37 8.31 -24.53
C LEU A 98 17.59 8.23 -26.05
N ARG A 99 16.53 8.05 -26.84
CA ARG A 99 16.62 8.05 -28.31
C ARG A 99 16.60 9.47 -28.89
N GLN A 100 16.02 10.42 -28.15
CA GLN A 100 15.93 11.82 -28.55
C GLN A 100 17.13 12.67 -28.08
N SER A 101 17.95 12.14 -27.18
CA SER A 101 19.26 12.70 -26.78
C SER A 101 20.37 12.33 -27.75
#